data_AF-A0A3D5DB67-F1
#
_entry.id   AF-A0A3D5DB67-F1
#
_cell.length_a   1.000
_cell.length_b   1.000
_cell.length_c   1.000
_cell.angle_alpha   90.00
_cell.angle_beta   90.00
_cell.angle_gamma   90.00
#
_symmetry.space_group_name_H-M   'P 1'
#
loop_
_entity.id
_entity.type
_entity.pdbx_description
1 polymer ?
#
loop_
_entity_poly.entity_id
_entity_poly.type
_entity_poly.pdbx_seq_one_letter_code
_entity_poly.pdbx_strand_id
1 'polypeptide(L)'
;MSKSLLVLLPFLVTTYVASANDYPTVERVDHVLTCMRLAGGQTIDNLFSCSCEIDAIAEVIDFDDFNEARTYESNRRMPGEKGGLFRNSKRGDEVVGKLLSAREGARKRCFIRGARNFEGGN
;
A
#
# COMPACT_ATOMS: atom_id res chain seq x y z
N MET A 1 54.65 23.17 -25.35
CA MET A 1 53.29 23.34 -25.90
C MET A 1 52.56 22.00 -25.75
N SER A 2 52.25 21.55 -24.53
CA SER A 2 50.94 21.69 -23.86
C SER A 2 49.74 21.51 -24.80
N LYS A 3 49.19 20.29 -24.81
CA LYS A 3 47.77 20.04 -25.06
C LYS A 3 47.31 18.96 -24.08
N SER A 4 47.00 19.40 -22.86
CA SER A 4 46.19 18.63 -21.93
C SER A 4 44.85 18.35 -22.59
N LEU A 5 44.63 17.09 -22.99
CA LEU A 5 43.34 16.62 -23.44
C LEU A 5 42.53 16.30 -22.18
N LEU A 6 41.67 17.24 -21.80
CA LEU A 6 40.66 17.09 -20.75
C LEU A 6 39.78 15.87 -21.06
N VAL A 7 39.97 14.80 -20.31
CA VAL A 7 39.07 13.65 -20.25
C VAL A 7 37.80 14.11 -19.53
N LEU A 8 36.79 14.50 -20.31
CA LEU A 8 35.41 14.68 -19.84
C LEU A 8 34.83 13.30 -19.55
N LEU A 9 35.03 12.82 -18.31
CA LEU A 9 34.22 11.75 -17.73
C LEU A 9 32.76 12.22 -17.69
N PRO A 10 31.83 11.59 -18.43
CA PRO A 10 30.42 11.90 -18.25
C PRO A 10 30.04 11.42 -16.85
N PHE A 11 29.45 12.31 -16.07
CA PHE A 11 28.77 11.99 -14.83
C PHE A 11 27.65 10.99 -15.18
N LEU A 12 27.91 9.69 -15.02
CA LEU A 12 26.88 8.67 -14.98
C LEU A 12 26.07 8.94 -13.71
N VAL A 13 25.03 9.77 -13.85
CA VAL A 13 23.94 9.83 -12.89
C VAL A 13 23.23 8.48 -13.03
N THR A 14 23.67 7.49 -12.27
CA THR A 14 22.88 6.29 -12.02
C THR A 14 21.61 6.74 -11.31
N THR A 15 20.52 6.87 -12.07
CA THR A 15 19.19 6.95 -11.47
C THR A 15 18.96 5.62 -10.78
N TYR A 16 19.13 5.62 -9.45
CA TYR A 16 18.69 4.53 -8.59
C TYR A 16 17.17 4.53 -8.67
N VAL A 17 16.62 3.78 -9.61
CA VAL A 17 15.22 3.36 -9.55
C VAL A 17 15.14 2.44 -8.34
N ALA A 18 14.70 2.99 -7.21
CA ALA A 18 14.32 2.20 -6.04
C ALA A 18 13.18 1.28 -6.47
N SER A 19 13.52 0.07 -6.87
CA SER A 19 12.57 -0.97 -7.23
C SER A 19 12.18 -1.71 -5.94
N ALA A 20 11.38 -1.04 -5.13
CA ALA A 20 10.68 -1.63 -4.00
C ALA A 20 9.32 -0.93 -3.91
N ASN A 21 8.34 -1.39 -4.69
CA ASN A 21 6.92 -0.95 -4.72
C ASN A 21 6.67 0.36 -3.95
N ASP A 22 7.16 1.46 -4.51
CA ASP A 22 7.27 2.68 -3.74
C ASP A 22 5.92 3.38 -3.70
N TYR A 23 5.17 3.07 -2.65
CA TYR A 23 3.90 3.75 -2.42
C TYR A 23 4.22 5.22 -2.10
N PRO A 24 3.51 6.17 -2.73
CA PRO A 24 3.67 7.58 -2.39
C PRO A 24 3.54 7.80 -0.89
N THR A 25 4.36 8.70 -0.32
CA THR A 25 4.33 8.98 1.12
C THR A 25 2.93 9.34 1.62
N VAL A 26 2.18 10.09 0.80
CA VAL A 26 0.78 10.45 1.11
C VAL A 26 -0.10 9.22 1.27
N GLU A 27 0.07 8.20 0.43
CA GLU A 27 -0.69 6.95 0.49
C GLU A 27 -0.31 6.09 1.70
N ARG A 28 1.00 6.01 2.01
CA ARG A 28 1.45 5.33 3.23
C ARG A 28 0.85 5.98 4.48
N VAL A 29 0.89 7.31 4.55
CA VAL A 29 0.33 8.07 5.69
C VAL A 29 -1.19 7.93 5.77
N ASP A 30 -1.92 8.04 4.66
CA ASP A 30 -3.37 7.83 4.61
C ASP A 30 -3.77 6.44 5.11
N HIS A 31 -3.03 5.41 4.67
CA HIS A 31 -3.25 4.05 5.11
C HIS A 31 -3.05 3.90 6.62
N VAL A 32 -1.93 4.41 7.15
CA VAL A 32 -1.61 4.33 8.58
C VAL A 32 -2.68 5.04 9.42
N LEU A 33 -3.11 6.23 9.02
CA LEU A 33 -4.17 6.98 9.72
C LEU A 33 -5.51 6.26 9.69
N THR A 34 -5.85 5.63 8.56
CA THR A 34 -7.08 4.84 8.42
C THR A 34 -7.02 3.58 9.28
N CYS A 35 -5.91 2.83 9.24
CA CYS A 35 -5.70 1.64 10.06
C CYS A 35 -5.75 1.98 11.56
N MET A 36 -5.09 3.05 12.00
CA MET A 36 -5.11 3.47 13.42
C MET A 36 -6.52 3.81 13.88
N ARG A 37 -7.34 4.43 13.02
CA ARG A 37 -8.76 4.68 13.31
C ARG A 37 -9.54 3.39 13.49
N LEU A 38 -9.29 2.38 12.66
CA LEU A 38 -9.91 1.05 12.78
C LEU A 38 -9.41 0.28 14.02
N ALA A 39 -8.14 0.43 14.39
CA ALA A 39 -7.50 -0.24 15.51
C ALA A 39 -7.79 0.40 16.89
N GLY A 40 -8.70 1.36 16.97
CA GLY A 40 -9.15 1.96 18.23
C GLY A 40 -8.47 3.27 18.62
N GLY A 41 -7.75 3.92 17.71
CA GLY A 41 -7.27 5.30 17.88
C GLY A 41 -5.77 5.51 17.65
N GLN A 42 -5.31 6.73 17.93
CA GLN A 42 -3.94 7.16 17.66
C GLN A 42 -2.98 6.88 18.82
N THR A 43 -2.55 5.63 18.97
CA THR A 43 -1.55 5.20 19.95
C THR A 43 -0.24 4.82 19.27
N ILE A 44 0.86 4.76 20.02
CA ILE A 44 2.17 4.33 19.49
C ILE A 44 2.13 2.86 19.05
N ASP A 45 1.43 2.00 19.79
CA ASP A 45 1.26 0.58 19.43
C ASP A 45 0.53 0.41 18.10
N ASN A 46 -0.54 1.19 17.89
CA ASN A 46 -1.29 1.18 16.63
C ASN A 46 -0.46 1.78 15.49
N LEU A 47 0.27 2.87 15.75
CA LEU A 47 1.19 3.45 14.76
C LEU A 47 2.22 2.42 14.29
N PHE A 48 2.84 1.68 15.22
CA PHE A 48 3.79 0.63 14.89
C PHE A 48 3.14 -0.49 14.06
N SER A 49 1.99 -1.01 14.51
CA SER A 49 1.30 -2.12 13.84
C SER A 49 0.81 -1.74 12.44
N CYS A 50 0.22 -0.55 12.29
CA CYS A 50 -0.30 -0.05 11.02
C CYS A 50 0.80 0.37 10.04
N SER A 51 1.94 0.87 10.53
CA SER A 51 3.10 1.13 9.67
C SER A 51 3.68 -0.18 9.15
N CYS A 52 3.80 -1.19 10.01
CA CYS A 52 4.19 -2.53 9.59
C CYS A 52 3.22 -3.12 8.55
N GLU A 53 1.90 -2.90 8.70
CA GLU A 53 0.90 -3.42 7.77
C GLU A 53 1.10 -2.90 6.35
N ILE A 54 1.28 -1.59 6.16
CA ILE A 54 1.46 -1.02 4.82
C ILE A 54 2.78 -1.44 4.17
N ASP A 55 3.84 -1.55 4.97
CA ASP A 55 5.14 -2.02 4.48
C ASP A 55 5.04 -3.50 4.04
N ALA A 56 4.37 -4.33 4.85
CA ALA A 56 4.10 -5.73 4.54
C ALA A 56 3.22 -5.93 3.29
N ILE A 57 2.29 -5.02 3.02
CA ILE A 57 1.47 -5.03 1.80
C ILE A 57 2.32 -4.62 0.58
N ALA A 58 3.11 -3.56 0.71
CA ALA A 58 3.98 -3.07 -0.37
C ALA A 58 5.05 -4.10 -0.77
N GLU A 59 5.46 -5.01 0.12
CA GLU A 59 6.35 -6.12 -0.25
C GLU A 59 5.76 -7.06 -1.32
N VAL A 60 4.43 -7.17 -1.42
CA VAL A 60 3.77 -8.21 -2.23
C VAL A 60 2.79 -7.67 -3.27
N ILE A 61 2.41 -6.40 -3.19
CA ILE A 61 1.53 -5.72 -4.15
C ILE A 61 2.23 -4.45 -4.64
N ASP A 62 2.22 -4.22 -5.95
CA ASP A 62 2.65 -2.95 -6.53
C ASP A 62 1.61 -1.84 -6.30
N PHE A 63 2.05 -0.60 -6.48
CA PHE A 63 1.20 0.55 -6.16
C PHE A 63 -0.05 0.64 -7.06
N ASP A 64 0.04 0.23 -8.33
CA ASP A 64 -1.08 0.32 -9.26
C ASP A 64 -2.18 -0.68 -8.89
N ASP A 65 -1.81 -1.94 -8.62
CA ASP A 65 -2.74 -2.97 -8.13
C ASP A 65 -3.35 -2.57 -6.76
N PHE A 66 -2.56 -1.97 -5.86
CA PHE A 66 -3.05 -1.49 -4.56
C PHE A 66 -4.06 -0.35 -4.69
N ASN A 67 -3.74 0.65 -5.50
CA ASN A 67 -4.61 1.80 -5.73
C ASN A 67 -5.91 1.40 -6.44
N GLU A 68 -5.80 0.50 -7.42
CA GLU A 68 -6.96 -0.06 -8.11
C GLU A 68 -7.84 -0.86 -7.15
N ALA A 69 -7.25 -1.72 -6.31
CA ALA A 69 -7.98 -2.49 -5.30
C ALA A 69 -8.72 -1.58 -4.31
N ARG A 70 -8.07 -0.55 -3.77
CA ARG A 70 -8.72 0.44 -2.89
C ARG A 70 -9.88 1.16 -3.57
N THR A 71 -9.74 1.47 -4.85
CA THR A 71 -10.80 2.09 -5.66
C THR A 71 -11.99 1.14 -5.80
N TYR A 72 -11.76 -0.13 -6.08
CA TYR A 72 -12.83 -1.14 -6.10
C TYR A 72 -13.49 -1.29 -4.73
N GLU A 73 -12.74 -1.40 -3.63
CA GLU A 73 -13.31 -1.50 -2.28
C GLU A 73 -14.25 -0.32 -1.97
N SER A 74 -13.82 0.90 -2.26
CA SER A 74 -14.62 2.11 -2.06
C SER A 74 -15.88 2.11 -2.93
N ASN A 75 -15.73 1.82 -4.22
CA ASN A 75 -16.82 1.93 -5.17
C ASN A 75 -17.84 0.78 -5.08
N ARG A 76 -17.41 -0.40 -4.61
CA ARG A 76 -18.31 -1.54 -4.32
C ARG A 76 -19.33 -1.20 -3.22
N ARG A 77 -19.01 -0.27 -2.33
CA ARG A 77 -19.91 0.21 -1.26
C ARG A 77 -20.98 1.19 -1.76
N MET A 78 -20.87 1.70 -3.00
CA MET A 78 -21.91 2.57 -3.54
C MET A 78 -23.25 1.83 -3.71
N PRO A 79 -24.38 2.46 -3.33
CA PRO A 79 -25.69 1.86 -3.51
C PRO A 79 -26.12 1.85 -4.98
N GLY A 80 -27.05 0.95 -5.31
CA GLY A 80 -27.69 0.84 -6.62
C GLY A 80 -26.78 0.27 -7.73
N GLU A 81 -27.23 0.46 -8.98
CA GLU A 81 -26.62 -0.09 -10.19
C GLU A 81 -25.16 0.36 -10.39
N LYS A 82 -24.85 1.61 -10.03
CA LYS A 82 -23.48 2.15 -10.16
C LYS A 82 -22.46 1.34 -9.35
N GLY A 83 -22.80 0.95 -8.12
CA GLY A 83 -21.94 0.04 -7.35
C GLY A 83 -21.95 -1.39 -7.87
N GLY A 84 -23.03 -1.80 -8.55
CA GLY A 84 -23.15 -3.12 -9.18
C GLY A 84 -22.06 -3.37 -10.22
N LEU A 85 -21.69 -2.32 -10.97
CA LEU A 85 -20.59 -2.38 -11.95
C LEU A 85 -19.25 -2.76 -11.31
N PHE A 86 -18.97 -2.27 -10.09
CA PHE A 86 -17.73 -2.59 -9.37
C PHE A 86 -17.81 -3.92 -8.63
N ARG A 87 -19.00 -4.35 -8.19
CA ARG A 87 -19.23 -5.65 -7.54
C ARG A 87 -19.13 -6.83 -8.52
N ASN A 88 -19.41 -6.60 -9.80
CA ASN A 88 -19.44 -7.62 -10.85
C ASN A 88 -18.21 -7.56 -11.79
N SER A 89 -17.12 -6.91 -11.37
CA SER A 89 -15.89 -6.78 -12.17
C SER A 89 -14.92 -7.93 -11.90
N LYS A 90 -14.56 -8.69 -12.94
CA LYS A 90 -13.52 -9.74 -12.84
C LYS A 90 -12.17 -9.18 -12.39
N ARG A 91 -11.77 -8.03 -12.92
CA ARG A 91 -10.54 -7.34 -12.52
C ARG A 91 -10.63 -6.90 -11.06
N GLY A 92 -11.79 -6.38 -10.65
CA GLY A 92 -12.05 -5.99 -9.26
C GLY A 92 -11.89 -7.16 -8.29
N ASP A 93 -12.44 -8.32 -8.61
CA ASP A 93 -12.29 -9.51 -7.77
C ASP A 93 -10.83 -9.99 -7.67
N GLU A 94 -10.05 -9.87 -8.75
CA GLU A 94 -8.62 -10.19 -8.75
C GLU A 94 -7.81 -9.29 -7.82
N VAL A 95 -7.88 -7.96 -8.01
CA VAL A 95 -7.05 -7.01 -7.25
C VAL A 95 -7.50 -6.89 -5.79
N VAL A 96 -8.82 -6.93 -5.53
CA VAL A 96 -9.34 -6.96 -4.16
C VAL A 96 -8.95 -8.26 -3.47
N GLY A 97 -9.00 -9.40 -4.16
CA GLY A 97 -8.55 -10.69 -3.63
C GLY A 97 -7.07 -10.69 -3.23
N LYS A 98 -6.20 -10.11 -4.08
CA LYS A 98 -4.77 -9.89 -3.78
C LYS A 98 -4.60 -9.04 -2.52
N LEU A 99 -5.29 -7.90 -2.45
CA LEU A 99 -5.20 -6.98 -1.30
C LEU A 99 -5.67 -7.62 0.01
N LEU A 100 -6.77 -8.36 -0.01
CA LEU A 100 -7.27 -9.09 1.16
C LEU A 100 -6.27 -10.14 1.64
N SER A 101 -5.65 -10.87 0.72
CA SER A 101 -4.62 -11.87 1.03
C SER A 101 -3.37 -11.22 1.64
N ALA A 102 -2.93 -10.08 1.10
CA ALA A 102 -1.79 -9.33 1.64
C ALA A 102 -2.09 -8.77 3.04
N ARG A 103 -3.28 -8.21 3.26
CA ARG A 103 -3.73 -7.75 4.59
C ARG A 103 -3.77 -8.87 5.62
N GLU A 104 -4.24 -10.06 5.25
CA GLU A 104 -4.25 -11.22 6.14
C GLU A 104 -2.82 -11.67 6.50
N GLY A 105 -1.91 -11.68 5.52
CA GLY A 105 -0.49 -11.94 5.75
C GLY A 105 0.15 -10.89 6.66
N ALA A 106 -0.13 -9.61 6.41
CA ALA A 106 0.35 -8.49 7.22
C ALA A 106 -0.19 -8.55 8.66
N ARG A 107 -1.48 -8.87 8.84
CA ARG A 107 -2.12 -8.98 10.16
C ARG A 107 -1.43 -9.98 11.06
N LYS A 108 -1.10 -11.16 10.54
CA LYS A 108 -0.38 -12.22 11.28
C LYS A 108 1.02 -11.78 11.70
N ARG A 109 1.69 -10.99 10.86
CA ARG A 109 3.07 -10.52 11.09
C ARG A 109 3.12 -9.33 12.06
N CYS A 110 2.19 -8.38 11.90
CA CYS A 110 2.31 -7.05 12.49
C CYS A 110 1.50 -6.86 13.79
N PHE A 111 0.44 -7.65 14.04
CA PHE A 111 -0.50 -7.41 15.16
C PHE A 111 -0.35 -8.43 16.30
N ILE A 112 0.82 -8.44 16.97
CA ILE A 112 1.19 -9.47 17.96
C ILE A 112 0.48 -9.28 19.33
N ARG A 113 0.22 -8.04 19.76
CA ARG A 113 -0.38 -7.72 21.09
C ARG A 113 -1.80 -7.16 21.03
N GLY A 114 -2.38 -7.01 19.83
CA GLY A 114 -3.59 -6.20 19.59
C GLY A 114 -4.69 -6.86 18.75
N ALA A 115 -4.61 -8.16 18.47
CA ALA A 115 -5.57 -8.89 17.63
C ALA A 115 -7.04 -8.87 18.12
N ARG A 116 -7.35 -8.27 19.29
CA ARG A 116 -8.71 -8.24 19.86
C ARG A 116 -9.63 -7.16 19.29
N ASN A 117 -9.15 -6.24 18.44
CA ASN A 117 -9.95 -5.11 17.94
C ASN A 117 -9.96 -4.95 16.40
N PHE A 118 -9.36 -5.86 15.64
CA PHE A 118 -9.25 -5.74 14.16
C PHE A 118 -10.22 -6.65 13.40
N GLU A 119 -11.25 -7.16 14.07
CA GLU A 119 -12.34 -7.90 13.43
C GLU A 119 -13.24 -6.94 12.63
N GLY A 120 -12.91 -6.77 11.35
CA GLY A 120 -13.87 -6.53 10.28
C GLY A 120 -14.78 -5.31 10.42
N GLY A 121 -14.27 -4.13 10.04
CA GLY A 121 -15.13 -3.02 9.66
C GLY A 121 -15.75 -3.26 8.27
N ASN A 122 -17.06 -3.52 8.24
CA ASN A 122 -17.96 -3.55 7.08
C ASN A 122 -17.62 -2.48 6.01
#